data_AF-A0A449B1R3-F1
#
_entry.id   AF-A0A449B1R3-F1
#
_cell.length_a   1.000
_cell.length_b   1.000
_cell.length_c   1.000
_cell.angle_alpha   90.00
_cell.angle_beta   90.00
_cell.angle_gamma   90.00
#
_symmetry.space_group_name_H-M   'P 1'
#
loop_
_entity.id
_entity.type
_entity.pdbx_description
1 polymer ?
#
loop_
_entity_poly.entity_id
_entity_poly.type
_entity_poly.pdbx_seq_one_letter_code
_entity_poly.pdbx_strand_id
1 'polypeptide(L)'
;MSLINKDGKYNNGALILSDQNPTITKFDVFQGTNTLSFRDKKEFEGSVLKQIDEVLYFANLSNRMKITISGKPDRDEYLDIPERALREAIVNCYCHRDYTLSGDIKIEFYDDRVIIFSPGSIPDGLTLENIKSGMVAKRNKNIVEALRKVGIIENYGTGVRRIFDDYDDFAKKPDYNISDNRVIVTLFNRNYQKINDTQNDTQNDTQNDTQLSLKNKPNERYKQIIKLIKKNKNITNEGLAGILKLSIRTIKRDTKTLIDDGKIKYEGSSKKGYWIIQNKNNKK
;
A
#
# COMPACT_ATOMS: atom_id res chain seq x y z
N MET A 1 36.46 15.48 -3.03
CA MET A 1 35.47 14.69 -3.77
C MET A 1 36.10 14.43 -5.12
N SER A 2 36.27 13.18 -5.55
CA SER A 2 37.04 12.86 -6.76
C SER A 2 36.15 13.00 -8.00
N LEU A 3 35.71 14.22 -8.30
CA LEU A 3 34.84 14.52 -9.44
C LEU A 3 35.60 14.79 -10.74
N ILE A 4 36.90 15.06 -10.62
CA ILE A 4 37.83 15.29 -11.73
C ILE A 4 38.75 14.09 -11.84
N ASN A 5 38.97 13.59 -13.06
CA ASN A 5 39.88 12.49 -13.34
C ASN A 5 41.34 12.98 -13.45
N LYS A 6 42.30 12.07 -13.71
CA LYS A 6 43.72 12.43 -13.83
C LYS A 6 44.01 13.40 -14.99
N ASP A 7 43.13 13.47 -15.98
CA ASP A 7 43.26 14.31 -17.17
C ASP A 7 42.59 15.69 -17.01
N GLY A 8 42.11 16.03 -15.81
CA GLY A 8 41.44 17.31 -15.56
C GLY A 8 39.99 17.39 -16.05
N LYS A 9 39.39 16.27 -16.50
CA LYS A 9 37.99 16.22 -16.97
C LYS A 9 37.04 15.75 -15.88
N TYR A 10 35.81 16.24 -15.92
CA TYR A 10 34.73 15.79 -15.05
C TYR A 10 34.33 14.34 -15.37
N ASN A 11 34.05 13.55 -14.34
CA ASN A 11 33.56 12.17 -14.48
C ASN A 11 32.03 12.07 -14.43
N ASN A 12 31.49 10.87 -14.63
CA ASN A 12 30.03 10.65 -14.60
C ASN A 12 29.40 11.03 -13.25
N GLY A 13 30.14 10.93 -12.14
CA GLY A 13 29.65 11.41 -10.84
C GLY A 13 29.40 12.92 -10.84
N ALA A 14 30.25 13.70 -11.51
CA ALA A 14 30.02 15.13 -11.70
C ALA A 14 28.80 15.42 -12.59
N LEU A 15 28.58 14.62 -13.64
CA LEU A 15 27.37 14.76 -14.48
C LEU A 15 26.09 14.54 -13.67
N ILE A 16 26.04 13.48 -12.85
CA ILE A 16 24.88 13.16 -12.02
C ILE A 16 24.64 14.22 -10.91
N LEU A 17 25.71 14.83 -10.42
CA LEU A 17 25.64 15.89 -9.41
C LEU A 17 25.42 17.29 -10.00
N SER A 18 25.42 17.45 -11.34
CA SER A 18 25.17 18.74 -12.00
C SER A 18 23.75 18.82 -12.56
N ASP A 19 23.32 20.02 -12.93
CA ASP A 19 22.01 20.23 -13.55
C ASP A 19 21.90 19.65 -14.97
N GLN A 20 23.00 19.12 -15.52
CA GLN A 20 23.01 18.39 -16.78
C GLN A 20 22.70 16.89 -16.59
N ASN A 21 22.40 16.46 -15.37
CA ASN A 21 22.01 15.08 -15.08
C ASN A 21 20.82 14.64 -15.95
N PRO A 22 20.97 13.61 -16.79
CA PRO A 22 19.92 13.19 -17.72
C PRO A 22 18.83 12.33 -17.07
N THR A 23 19.00 11.91 -15.82
CA THR A 23 18.06 11.01 -15.14
C THR A 23 16.95 11.81 -14.47
N ILE A 24 15.73 11.29 -14.51
CA ILE A 24 14.57 11.91 -13.84
C ILE A 24 14.05 11.04 -12.70
N THR A 25 13.31 11.67 -11.80
CA THR A 25 12.52 10.96 -10.79
C THR A 25 11.04 11.23 -11.02
N LYS A 26 10.25 10.15 -11.12
CA LYS A 26 8.80 10.21 -11.31
C LYS A 26 8.09 10.08 -9.97
N PHE A 27 7.07 10.90 -9.77
CA PHE A 27 6.27 10.90 -8.56
C PHE A 27 4.80 10.92 -8.91
N ASP A 28 4.07 9.90 -8.48
CA ASP A 28 2.66 9.71 -8.77
C ASP A 28 1.89 9.63 -7.45
N VAL A 29 0.82 10.41 -7.31
CA VAL A 29 -0.14 10.29 -6.19
C VAL A 29 -1.43 9.71 -6.76
N PHE A 30 -1.82 8.54 -6.29
CA PHE A 30 -3.05 7.87 -6.70
C PHE A 30 -4.20 8.16 -5.74
N GLN A 31 -5.42 8.11 -6.28
CA GLN A 31 -6.64 8.05 -5.48
C GLN A 31 -6.99 6.58 -5.22
N GLY A 32 -7.07 6.18 -3.95
CA GLY A 32 -7.32 4.79 -3.58
C GLY A 32 -6.05 3.95 -3.55
N THR A 33 -6.24 2.63 -3.72
CA THR A 33 -5.19 1.61 -3.60
C THR A 33 -4.80 0.98 -4.95
N ASN A 34 -5.23 1.58 -6.06
CA ASN A 34 -5.00 1.11 -7.43
C ASN A 34 -4.48 2.25 -8.31
N THR A 35 -4.08 1.92 -9.54
CA THR A 35 -3.44 2.85 -10.48
C THR A 35 -4.42 3.50 -11.47
N LEU A 36 -5.72 3.51 -11.16
CA LEU A 36 -6.75 3.94 -12.12
C LEU A 36 -6.95 5.45 -12.18
N SER A 37 -6.63 6.17 -11.10
CA SER A 37 -6.89 7.60 -10.99
C SER A 37 -5.74 8.30 -10.26
N PHE A 38 -5.13 9.26 -10.94
CA PHE A 38 -4.09 10.12 -10.38
C PHE A 38 -4.73 11.33 -9.72
N ARG A 39 -4.31 11.63 -8.50
CA ARG A 39 -4.53 12.92 -7.85
C ARG A 39 -3.47 13.93 -8.29
N ASP A 40 -2.23 13.49 -8.42
CA ASP A 40 -1.11 14.33 -8.84
C ASP A 40 -0.05 13.50 -9.54
N LYS A 41 0.74 14.15 -10.40
CA LYS A 41 1.88 13.57 -11.10
C LYS A 41 2.94 14.63 -11.33
N LYS A 42 4.18 14.32 -10.98
CA LYS A 42 5.33 15.22 -11.16
C LYS A 42 6.57 14.45 -11.60
N GLU A 43 7.39 15.13 -12.40
CA GLU A 43 8.73 14.67 -12.78
C GLU A 43 9.75 15.68 -12.25
N PHE A 44 10.85 15.18 -11.72
CA PHE A 44 11.93 15.97 -11.13
C PHE A 44 13.21 15.76 -11.92
N GLU A 45 13.85 16.87 -12.29
CA GLU A 45 15.01 16.91 -13.19
C GLU A 45 16.14 17.78 -12.60
N GLY A 46 17.33 17.67 -13.18
CA GLY A 46 18.53 18.40 -12.76
C GLY A 46 19.37 17.59 -11.77
N SER A 47 20.23 18.28 -11.02
CA SER A 47 21.17 17.61 -10.11
C SER A 47 20.48 16.69 -9.10
N VAL A 48 21.15 15.60 -8.70
CA VAL A 48 20.63 14.68 -7.67
C VAL A 48 20.28 15.42 -6.37
N LEU A 49 21.05 16.46 -6.01
CA LEU A 49 20.76 17.28 -4.83
C LEU A 49 19.39 17.96 -4.94
N LYS A 50 19.17 18.66 -6.06
CA LYS A 50 17.89 19.31 -6.35
C LYS A 50 16.74 18.31 -6.37
N GLN A 51 16.90 17.18 -7.06
CA GLN A 51 15.85 16.15 -7.14
C GLN A 51 15.51 15.59 -5.76
N ILE A 52 16.50 15.30 -4.90
CA ILE A 52 16.26 14.83 -3.53
C ILE A 52 15.45 15.86 -2.74
N ASP A 53 15.86 17.12 -2.75
CA ASP A 53 15.19 18.18 -1.98
C ASP A 53 13.74 18.37 -2.43
N GLU A 54 13.50 18.47 -3.75
CA GLU A 54 12.16 18.66 -4.31
C GLU A 54 11.26 17.44 -4.10
N VAL A 55 11.80 16.23 -4.22
CA VAL A 55 11.07 14.98 -3.97
C VAL A 55 10.72 14.83 -2.49
N LEU A 56 11.65 15.09 -1.58
CA LEU A 56 11.38 15.01 -0.14
C LEU A 56 10.33 16.04 0.29
N TYR A 57 10.41 17.26 -0.23
CA TYR A 57 9.40 18.29 -0.02
C TYR A 57 8.01 17.80 -0.47
N PHE A 58 7.91 17.26 -1.68
CA PHE A 58 6.65 16.80 -2.23
C PHE A 58 6.13 15.51 -1.54
N ALA A 59 7.03 14.64 -1.11
CA ALA A 59 6.71 13.45 -0.32
C ALA A 59 6.12 13.83 1.04
N ASN A 60 6.68 14.84 1.71
CA ASN A 60 6.15 15.34 2.97
C ASN A 60 4.79 16.02 2.80
N LEU A 61 4.58 16.79 1.72
CA LEU A 61 3.26 17.34 1.40
C LEU A 61 2.21 16.24 1.12
N SER A 62 2.63 15.14 0.50
CA SER A 62 1.77 14.00 0.18
C SER A 62 1.52 13.08 1.38
N ASN A 63 2.40 13.10 2.37
CA ASN A 63 2.30 12.32 3.60
C ASN A 63 1.33 12.98 4.58
N ARG A 64 0.04 12.62 4.47
CA ARG A 64 -1.02 13.25 5.26
C ARG A 64 -0.82 12.97 6.75
N MET A 65 -1.17 13.97 7.56
CA MET A 65 -1.28 13.82 9.01
C MET A 65 -2.72 13.45 9.37
N LYS A 66 -2.91 12.40 10.16
CA LYS A 66 -4.20 12.09 10.75
C LYS A 66 -4.21 12.57 12.19
N ILE A 67 -5.14 13.48 12.49
CA ILE A 67 -5.41 13.95 13.85
C ILE A 67 -6.57 13.14 14.38
N THR A 68 -6.34 12.34 15.42
CA THR A 68 -7.43 11.61 16.09
C THR A 68 -7.76 12.31 17.40
N ILE A 69 -8.95 12.90 17.50
CA ILE A 69 -9.44 13.50 18.74
C ILE A 69 -10.11 12.37 19.54
N SER A 70 -9.30 11.62 20.31
CA SER A 70 -9.84 10.85 21.43
C SER A 70 -10.05 11.85 22.58
N GLY A 71 -11.15 11.81 23.32
CA GLY A 71 -11.52 12.81 24.35
C GLY A 71 -10.57 12.94 25.56
N LYS A 72 -9.28 12.61 25.41
CA LYS A 72 -8.17 12.90 26.31
C LYS A 72 -7.55 14.27 25.98
N PRO A 73 -6.80 14.90 26.89
CA PRO A 73 -6.15 16.19 26.65
C PRO A 73 -5.12 16.16 25.52
N ASP A 74 -4.50 14.99 25.28
CA ASP A 74 -3.45 14.82 24.28
C ASP A 74 -4.02 14.37 22.93
N ARG A 75 -3.61 15.07 21.87
CA ARG A 75 -3.87 14.68 20.47
C ARG A 75 -2.76 13.76 19.99
N ASP A 76 -3.15 12.56 19.57
CA ASP A 76 -2.24 11.67 18.87
C ASP A 76 -2.22 12.05 17.38
N GLU A 77 -1.17 12.77 16.97
CA GLU A 77 -0.92 13.18 15.59
C GLU A 77 0.11 12.23 14.96
N TYR A 78 -0.34 11.38 14.04
CA TYR A 78 0.56 10.49 13.30
C TYR A 78 0.49 10.81 11.81
N LEU A 79 1.66 10.98 11.20
CA LEU A 79 1.79 10.94 9.74
C LEU A 79 1.43 9.55 9.21
N ASP A 80 0.86 9.48 8.01
CA ASP A 80 0.52 8.22 7.34
C ASP A 80 1.74 7.28 7.27
N ILE A 81 2.90 7.81 6.90
CA ILE A 81 4.20 7.11 6.88
C ILE A 81 5.14 7.76 7.91
N PRO A 82 5.97 7.00 8.67
CA PRO A 82 7.00 7.61 9.49
C PRO A 82 7.93 8.45 8.61
N GLU A 83 8.09 9.73 8.95
CA GLU A 83 8.87 10.68 8.14
C GLU A 83 10.31 10.21 7.94
N ARG A 84 10.93 9.69 9.00
CA ARG A 84 12.30 9.16 8.96
C ARG A 84 12.40 7.96 8.01
N ALA A 85 11.47 7.01 8.07
CA ALA A 85 11.44 5.87 7.16
C ALA A 85 11.24 6.29 5.70
N LEU A 86 10.34 7.25 5.45
CA LEU A 86 10.08 7.79 4.11
C LEU A 86 11.31 8.47 3.54
N ARG A 87 11.93 9.38 4.31
CA ARG A 87 13.15 10.09 3.92
C ARG A 87 14.28 9.12 3.60
N GLU A 88 14.50 8.15 4.48
CA GLU A 88 15.56 7.17 4.36
C GLU A 88 15.35 6.27 3.13
N ALA A 89 14.13 5.80 2.87
CA ALA A 89 13.83 4.98 1.70
C ALA A 89 14.04 5.75 0.38
N ILE A 90 13.62 7.01 0.31
CA ILE A 90 13.81 7.88 -0.86
C ILE A 90 15.30 8.14 -1.10
N VAL A 91 16.03 8.58 -0.08
CA VAL A 91 17.46 8.90 -0.20
C VAL A 91 18.27 7.66 -0.58
N ASN A 92 17.91 6.47 -0.06
CA ASN A 92 18.57 5.22 -0.43
C ASN A 92 18.43 4.90 -1.92
N CYS A 93 17.33 5.29 -2.57
CA CYS A 93 17.18 5.12 -4.01
C CYS A 93 18.24 5.92 -4.78
N TYR A 94 18.47 7.19 -4.43
CA TYR A 94 19.51 7.99 -5.08
C TYR A 94 20.93 7.49 -4.76
N CYS A 95 21.18 7.06 -3.53
CA CYS A 95 22.48 6.50 -3.14
C CYS A 95 22.83 5.23 -3.92
N HIS A 96 21.85 4.34 -4.10
CA HIS A 96 22.08 2.97 -4.56
C HIS A 96 21.56 2.68 -5.97
N ARG A 97 20.89 3.63 -6.63
CA ARG A 97 20.45 3.53 -8.03
C ARG A 97 21.60 3.06 -8.92
N ASP A 98 21.31 2.10 -9.77
CA ASP A 98 22.19 1.79 -10.87
C ASP A 98 22.04 2.84 -11.98
N TYR A 99 22.97 3.78 -12.03
CA TYR A 99 22.95 4.88 -12.99
C TYR A 99 23.26 4.45 -14.44
N THR A 100 23.61 3.19 -14.67
CA THR A 100 23.81 2.63 -16.02
C THR A 100 22.51 2.14 -16.66
N LEU A 101 21.46 1.94 -15.86
CA LEU A 101 20.15 1.50 -16.32
C LEU A 101 19.28 2.68 -16.77
N SER A 102 18.45 2.44 -17.79
CA SER A 102 17.51 3.42 -18.35
C SER A 102 16.24 3.63 -17.50
N GLY A 103 16.00 2.78 -16.50
CA GLY A 103 14.83 2.92 -15.63
C GLY A 103 14.94 4.14 -14.71
N ASP A 104 13.81 4.78 -14.40
CA ASP A 104 13.76 5.92 -13.50
C ASP A 104 13.52 5.49 -12.05
N ILE A 105 13.89 6.35 -11.10
CA ILE A 105 13.30 6.24 -9.76
C ILE A 105 11.82 6.60 -9.88
N LYS A 106 10.95 5.80 -9.27
CA LYS A 106 9.53 6.12 -9.19
C LYS A 106 9.03 6.04 -7.76
N ILE A 107 8.29 7.04 -7.33
CA ILE A 107 7.64 7.08 -6.02
C ILE A 107 6.13 7.17 -6.24
N GLU A 108 5.40 6.19 -5.75
CA GLU A 108 3.96 6.07 -5.92
C GLU A 108 3.26 6.11 -4.55
N PHE A 109 2.49 7.17 -4.30
CA PHE A 109 1.66 7.30 -3.10
C PHE A 109 0.27 6.73 -3.37
N TYR A 110 -0.16 5.81 -2.51
CA TYR A 110 -1.51 5.27 -2.46
C TYR A 110 -2.13 5.59 -1.11
N ASP A 111 -3.44 5.41 -0.98
CA ASP A 111 -4.12 5.60 0.31
C ASP A 111 -3.59 4.66 1.40
N ASP A 112 -3.14 3.44 1.05
CA ASP A 112 -2.72 2.41 2.01
C ASP A 112 -1.20 2.20 2.13
N ARG A 113 -0.40 2.82 1.25
CA ARG A 113 1.06 2.61 1.19
C ARG A 113 1.75 3.63 0.28
N VAL A 114 3.06 3.73 0.42
CA VAL A 114 3.97 4.33 -0.54
C VAL A 114 4.84 3.24 -1.14
N ILE A 115 4.95 3.19 -2.46
CA ILE A 115 5.84 2.26 -3.17
C ILE A 115 6.95 3.06 -3.84
N ILE A 116 8.20 2.68 -3.57
CA ILE A 116 9.38 3.33 -4.10
C ILE A 116 10.16 2.33 -4.95
N PHE A 117 10.30 2.63 -6.23
CA PHE A 117 11.03 1.84 -7.22
C PHE A 117 12.40 2.47 -7.46
N SER A 118 13.46 1.66 -7.31
CA SER A 118 14.83 2.03 -7.62
C SER A 118 15.43 1.08 -8.67
N PRO A 119 16.04 1.59 -9.74
CA PRO A 119 16.77 0.78 -10.71
C PRO A 119 18.00 0.09 -10.09
N GLY A 120 18.22 -1.16 -10.49
CA GLY A 120 19.36 -1.99 -10.05
C GLY A 120 19.02 -2.92 -8.89
N SER A 121 20.00 -3.74 -8.50
CA SER A 121 19.91 -4.68 -7.38
C SER A 121 20.70 -4.22 -6.16
N ILE A 122 20.68 -5.01 -5.09
CA ILE A 122 21.61 -4.83 -3.97
C ILE A 122 23.06 -5.06 -4.47
N PRO A 123 23.98 -4.10 -4.25
CA PRO A 123 25.37 -4.22 -4.69
C PRO A 123 26.16 -5.29 -3.92
N ASP A 124 27.29 -5.70 -4.49
CA ASP A 124 28.30 -6.59 -3.89
C ASP A 124 27.77 -7.98 -3.47
N GLY A 125 26.65 -8.42 -4.07
CA GLY A 125 26.04 -9.72 -3.75
C GLY A 125 25.43 -9.80 -2.34
N LEU A 126 25.27 -8.66 -1.67
CA LEU A 126 24.64 -8.62 -0.35
C LEU A 126 23.15 -8.96 -0.43
N THR A 127 22.64 -9.53 0.65
CA THR A 127 21.20 -9.74 0.85
C THR A 127 20.61 -8.64 1.72
N LEU A 128 19.28 -8.52 1.75
CA LEU A 128 18.58 -7.63 2.67
C LEU A 128 18.94 -7.92 4.14
N GLU A 129 19.07 -9.21 4.49
CA GLU A 129 19.43 -9.62 5.86
C GLU A 129 20.86 -9.22 6.21
N ASN A 130 21.80 -9.26 5.25
CA ASN A 130 23.14 -8.72 5.46
C ASN A 130 23.10 -7.20 5.72
N ILE A 131 22.28 -6.46 5.00
CA ILE A 131 22.16 -5.01 5.21
C ILE A 131 21.54 -4.72 6.58
N LYS A 132 20.50 -5.46 6.98
CA LYS A 132 19.88 -5.33 8.31
C LYS A 132 20.88 -5.63 9.44
N SER A 133 21.81 -6.57 9.23
CA SER A 133 22.88 -6.87 10.20
C SER A 133 24.03 -5.86 10.19
N GLY A 134 23.94 -4.80 9.38
CA GLY A 134 24.89 -3.70 9.33
C GLY A 134 25.98 -3.85 8.28
N MET A 135 25.87 -4.81 7.35
CA MET A 135 26.75 -4.84 6.19
C MET A 135 26.41 -3.72 5.22
N VAL A 136 27.44 -3.25 4.52
CA VAL A 136 27.40 -1.99 3.79
C VAL A 136 28.08 -2.16 2.44
N ALA A 137 27.40 -1.74 1.38
CA ALA A 137 27.95 -1.71 0.02
C ALA A 137 27.65 -0.37 -0.67
N LYS A 138 28.70 0.26 -1.22
CA LYS A 138 28.64 1.60 -1.86
C LYS A 138 28.75 1.48 -3.37
N ARG A 139 27.62 1.31 -4.08
CA ARG A 139 27.59 1.32 -5.55
C ARG A 139 28.14 2.65 -6.10
N ASN A 140 27.64 3.77 -5.58
CA ASN A 140 27.97 5.11 -6.07
C ASN A 140 28.80 5.92 -5.06
N LYS A 141 30.07 5.54 -4.85
CA LYS A 141 30.96 6.17 -3.84
C LYS A 141 31.00 7.70 -3.90
N ASN A 142 31.10 8.27 -5.11
CA ASN A 142 31.17 9.73 -5.29
C ASN A 142 29.87 10.43 -4.91
N ILE A 143 28.71 9.86 -5.29
CA ILE A 143 27.39 10.41 -4.97
C ILE A 143 27.16 10.33 -3.46
N VAL A 144 27.39 9.16 -2.86
CA VAL A 144 27.28 8.96 -1.41
C VAL A 144 28.15 9.94 -0.64
N GLU A 145 29.40 10.15 -1.06
CA GLU A 145 30.30 11.11 -0.40
C GLU A 145 29.83 12.57 -0.58
N ALA A 146 29.21 12.90 -1.72
CA ALA A 146 28.59 14.21 -1.92
C ALA A 146 27.43 14.44 -0.96
N LEU A 147 26.47 13.50 -0.93
CA LEU A 147 25.30 13.55 -0.05
C LEU A 147 25.70 13.63 1.43
N ARG A 148 26.77 12.92 1.82
CA ARG A 148 27.29 12.95 3.19
C ARG A 148 27.84 14.33 3.54
N LYS A 149 28.58 14.96 2.63
CA LYS A 149 29.21 16.27 2.86
C LYS A 149 28.21 17.40 2.98
N VAL A 150 27.09 17.32 2.26
CA VAL A 150 26.00 18.31 2.36
C VAL A 150 25.02 18.00 3.49
N GLY A 151 25.24 16.92 4.26
CA GLY A 151 24.40 16.57 5.41
C GLY A 151 23.10 15.84 5.06
N ILE A 152 22.90 15.42 3.81
CA ILE A 152 21.71 14.64 3.42
C ILE A 152 21.74 13.24 4.04
N ILE A 153 22.93 12.64 4.18
CA ILE A 153 23.12 11.35 4.86
C ILE A 153 24.14 11.46 6.00
N GLU A 154 23.80 10.92 7.17
CA GLU A 154 24.65 10.99 8.36
C GLU A 154 25.36 9.66 8.66
N ASN A 155 24.59 8.56 8.69
CA ASN A 155 25.06 7.26 9.17
C ASN A 155 24.85 6.19 8.09
N TYR A 156 25.94 5.80 7.44
CA TYR A 156 25.91 4.82 6.37
C TYR A 156 25.81 3.40 6.95
N GLY A 157 24.82 2.62 6.52
CA GLY A 157 24.65 1.21 6.93
C GLY A 157 23.56 0.93 7.96
N THR A 158 22.99 1.95 8.61
CA THR A 158 21.86 1.77 9.54
C THR A 158 20.49 2.11 8.94
N GLY A 159 20.48 2.66 7.72
CA GLY A 159 19.28 3.21 7.09
C GLY A 159 18.12 2.23 7.01
N VAL A 160 18.37 1.06 6.42
CA VAL A 160 17.37 -0.01 6.32
C VAL A 160 16.88 -0.44 7.69
N ARG A 161 17.78 -0.62 8.67
CA ARG A 161 17.39 -0.98 10.03
C ARG A 161 16.45 0.07 10.65
N ARG A 162 16.78 1.36 10.53
CA ARG A 162 15.93 2.46 11.03
C ARG A 162 14.55 2.47 10.39
N ILE A 163 14.44 2.13 9.11
CA ILE A 163 13.15 1.95 8.42
C ILE A 163 12.32 0.85 9.10
N PHE A 164 12.92 -0.28 9.46
CA PHE A 164 12.20 -1.34 10.18
C PHE A 164 11.87 -0.93 11.62
N ASP A 165 12.82 -0.31 12.33
CA ASP A 165 12.63 0.17 13.71
C ASP A 165 11.46 1.18 13.79
N ASP A 166 11.29 2.06 12.78
CA ASP A 166 10.18 3.02 12.68
C ASP A 166 8.79 2.36 12.55
N TYR A 167 8.77 1.06 12.24
CA TYR A 167 7.57 0.26 12.09
C TYR A 167 7.41 -0.78 13.22
N ASP A 168 8.26 -0.78 14.26
CA ASP A 168 8.31 -1.85 15.28
C ASP A 168 6.98 -2.10 16.01
N ASP A 169 6.23 -1.05 16.30
CA ASP A 169 4.94 -1.15 16.98
C ASP A 169 3.74 -1.39 16.04
N PHE A 170 3.99 -1.52 14.73
CA PHE A 170 2.94 -1.63 13.72
C PHE A 170 2.82 -3.06 13.17
N ALA A 171 1.58 -3.47 12.89
CA ALA A 171 1.27 -4.81 12.39
C ALA A 171 1.85 -5.08 11.00
N LYS A 172 1.88 -4.08 10.12
CA LYS A 172 2.50 -4.18 8.79
C LYS A 172 3.88 -3.57 8.81
N LYS A 173 4.89 -4.38 8.50
CA LYS A 173 6.29 -3.96 8.37
C LYS A 173 6.61 -3.54 6.93
N PRO A 174 7.66 -2.74 6.70
CA PRO A 174 8.17 -2.45 5.37
C PRO A 174 8.48 -3.73 4.60
N ASP A 175 8.18 -3.74 3.30
CA ASP A 175 8.48 -4.86 2.41
C ASP A 175 9.51 -4.45 1.35
N TYR A 176 10.40 -5.38 1.03
CA TYR A 176 11.45 -5.20 0.04
C TYR A 176 11.35 -6.30 -1.01
N ASN A 177 10.98 -5.94 -2.23
CA ASN A 177 11.00 -6.83 -3.38
C ASN A 177 12.24 -6.51 -4.22
N ILE A 178 13.19 -7.44 -4.24
CA ILE A 178 14.50 -7.27 -4.86
C ILE A 178 14.64 -8.25 -6.03
N SER A 179 14.99 -7.71 -7.20
CA SER A 179 15.39 -8.47 -8.38
C SER A 179 16.74 -7.94 -8.90
N ASP A 180 17.28 -8.59 -9.94
CA ASP A 180 18.58 -8.24 -10.51
C ASP A 180 18.65 -6.82 -11.07
N ASN A 181 17.50 -6.27 -11.48
CA ASN A 181 17.39 -4.98 -12.14
C ASN A 181 16.55 -3.95 -11.38
N ARG A 182 16.01 -4.30 -10.20
CA ARG A 182 15.13 -3.41 -9.46
C ARG A 182 15.06 -3.74 -7.98
N VAL A 183 15.01 -2.70 -7.16
CA VAL A 183 14.60 -2.76 -5.76
C VAL A 183 13.29 -2.00 -5.61
N ILE A 184 12.28 -2.63 -5.00
CA ILE A 184 11.03 -1.99 -4.63
C ILE A 184 10.92 -1.99 -3.11
N VAL A 185 10.70 -0.83 -2.53
CA VAL A 185 10.40 -0.65 -1.11
C VAL A 185 8.94 -0.26 -0.95
N THR A 186 8.20 -1.00 -0.14
CA THR A 186 6.82 -0.67 0.22
C THR A 186 6.76 -0.22 1.68
N LEU A 187 6.32 1.01 1.91
CA LEU A 187 6.06 1.58 3.22
C LEU A 187 4.55 1.65 3.44
N PHE A 188 4.02 0.94 4.43
CA PHE A 188 2.58 0.90 4.66
C PHE A 188 2.09 2.13 5.42
N ASN A 189 0.92 2.65 5.02
CA ASN A 189 0.23 3.71 5.75
C ASN A 189 -0.27 3.15 7.10
N ARG A 190 0.24 3.73 8.19
CA ARG A 190 -0.03 3.36 9.58
C ARG A 190 -1.44 3.72 10.03
N ASN A 191 -2.00 4.77 9.42
CA ASN A 191 -3.33 5.30 9.70
C ASN A 191 -4.41 4.72 8.79
N TYR A 192 -4.01 3.95 7.77
CA TYR A 192 -4.94 3.36 6.82
C TYR A 192 -5.71 2.24 7.48
N GLN A 193 -6.88 2.60 7.98
CA GLN A 193 -7.96 1.65 8.12
C GLN A 193 -8.63 1.58 6.77
N LYS A 194 -8.59 0.39 6.17
CA LYS A 194 -9.51 0.10 5.08
C LYS A 194 -10.87 0.45 5.65
N ILE A 195 -11.56 1.45 5.07
CA ILE A 195 -12.96 1.68 5.38
C ILE A 195 -13.68 0.44 4.86
N ASN A 196 -13.66 -0.60 5.68
CA ASN A 196 -14.77 -1.50 5.76
C ASN A 196 -15.89 -0.59 6.30
N ASP A 197 -17.05 -0.58 5.67
CA ASP A 197 -18.28 -0.05 6.28
C ASP A 197 -18.64 -0.89 7.52
N THR A 198 -17.75 -0.94 8.49
CA THR A 198 -17.81 -1.77 9.69
C THR A 198 -16.81 -1.20 10.68
N GLN A 199 -17.38 -0.45 11.63
CA GLN A 199 -16.82 0.03 12.90
C GLN A 199 -16.62 1.55 13.00
N ASN A 200 -17.74 2.28 13.03
CA ASN A 200 -17.96 3.28 14.07
C ASN A 200 -18.96 2.68 15.07
N ASP A 201 -18.46 2.01 16.11
CA ASP A 201 -19.14 1.98 17.40
C ASP A 201 -18.45 3.10 18.20
N THR A 202 -19.11 4.14 18.69
CA THR A 202 -20.19 4.03 19.66
C THR A 202 -20.98 5.34 19.73
N GLN A 203 -22.30 5.17 19.90
CA GLN A 203 -23.30 6.10 20.45
C GLN A 203 -23.99 7.09 19.50
N ASN A 204 -25.29 6.78 19.33
CA ASN A 204 -26.43 7.63 18.99
C ASN A 204 -26.59 8.04 17.52
N ASP A 205 -27.23 7.17 16.72
CA ASP A 205 -28.66 7.32 16.40
C ASP A 205 -29.12 6.36 15.29
N THR A 206 -29.82 5.32 15.73
CA THR A 206 -31.11 4.83 15.20
C THR A 206 -31.37 4.86 13.67
N GLN A 207 -31.17 3.67 13.06
CA GLN A 207 -32.12 2.98 12.14
C GLN A 207 -32.08 3.11 10.60
N ASN A 208 -31.30 3.98 9.95
CA ASN A 208 -31.47 4.17 8.49
C ASN A 208 -30.42 3.57 7.52
N ASP A 209 -29.20 3.19 7.95
CA ASP A 209 -28.14 2.82 6.99
C ASP A 209 -28.09 1.35 6.52
N THR A 210 -28.92 0.46 7.07
CA THR A 210 -28.87 -0.97 6.70
C THR A 210 -29.41 -1.26 5.28
N GLN A 211 -30.12 -0.31 4.65
CA GLN A 211 -30.89 -0.58 3.42
C GLN A 211 -30.10 -0.38 2.11
N LEU A 212 -29.02 0.41 2.08
CA LEU A 212 -28.26 0.68 0.85
C LEU A 212 -27.10 -0.31 0.59
N SER A 213 -26.52 -0.91 1.64
CA SER A 213 -25.31 -1.77 1.55
C SER A 213 -25.55 -3.12 0.87
N LEU A 214 -26.74 -3.71 1.00
CA LEU A 214 -27.04 -5.04 0.43
C LEU A 214 -27.44 -5.03 -1.06
N LYS A 215 -27.72 -3.87 -1.66
CA LYS A 215 -28.13 -3.78 -3.07
C LYS A 215 -26.97 -4.04 -4.04
N ASN A 216 -25.75 -3.60 -3.68
CA ASN A 216 -24.63 -3.45 -4.64
C ASN A 216 -23.49 -4.48 -4.49
N LYS A 217 -23.58 -5.44 -3.54
CA LYS A 217 -22.55 -6.48 -3.33
C LYS A 217 -23.16 -7.90 -3.24
N PRO A 218 -23.33 -8.60 -4.37
CA PRO A 218 -23.99 -9.93 -4.44
C PRO A 218 -23.34 -10.99 -3.53
N ASN A 219 -22.00 -11.00 -3.46
CA ASN A 219 -21.26 -12.00 -2.68
C ASN A 219 -21.49 -11.91 -1.16
N GLU A 220 -21.68 -10.71 -0.62
CA GLU A 220 -21.99 -10.52 0.81
C GLU A 220 -23.43 -10.91 1.12
N ARG A 221 -24.37 -10.58 0.22
CA ARG A 221 -25.77 -10.99 0.33
C ARG A 221 -25.94 -12.51 0.28
N TYR A 222 -25.15 -13.20 -0.56
CA TYR A 222 -25.13 -14.66 -0.63
C TYR A 222 -24.69 -15.30 0.69
N LYS A 223 -23.64 -14.77 1.33
CA LYS A 223 -23.18 -15.25 2.65
C LYS A 223 -24.27 -15.09 3.71
N GLN A 224 -24.99 -13.96 3.69
CA GLN A 224 -26.09 -13.71 4.64
C GLN A 224 -27.30 -14.63 4.41
N ILE A 225 -27.70 -14.86 3.15
CA ILE A 225 -28.76 -15.82 2.81
C ILE A 225 -28.40 -17.22 3.32
N ILE A 226 -27.18 -17.69 3.08
CA ILE A 226 -26.70 -18.99 3.58
C ILE A 226 -26.71 -19.02 5.12
N LYS A 227 -26.28 -17.94 5.79
CA LYS A 227 -26.30 -17.86 7.27
C LYS A 227 -27.72 -17.93 7.84
N LEU A 228 -28.69 -17.26 7.21
CA LEU A 228 -30.09 -17.30 7.63
C LEU A 228 -30.70 -18.69 7.40
N ILE A 229 -30.39 -19.32 6.28
CA ILE A 229 -30.79 -20.71 6.00
C ILE A 229 -30.19 -21.69 7.03
N LYS A 230 -28.92 -21.49 7.45
CA LYS A 230 -28.31 -22.28 8.53
C LYS A 230 -29.10 -22.17 9.84
N LYS A 231 -29.58 -20.97 10.17
CA LYS A 231 -30.30 -20.68 11.42
C LYS A 231 -31.74 -21.18 11.39
N ASN A 232 -32.40 -21.09 10.23
CA ASN A 232 -33.76 -21.58 10.03
C ASN A 232 -33.90 -22.17 8.62
N LYS A 233 -33.90 -23.51 8.54
CA LYS A 233 -34.03 -24.22 7.26
C LYS A 233 -35.39 -24.00 6.58
N ASN A 234 -36.42 -23.64 7.32
CA ASN A 234 -37.79 -23.45 6.80
C ASN A 234 -38.07 -21.99 6.39
N ILE A 235 -37.05 -21.13 6.35
CA ILE A 235 -37.23 -19.72 6.01
C ILE A 235 -37.72 -19.55 4.56
N THR A 236 -38.79 -18.80 4.35
CA THR A 236 -39.31 -18.52 3.00
C THR A 236 -38.54 -17.37 2.33
N ASN A 237 -38.69 -17.24 1.01
CA ASN A 237 -38.11 -16.09 0.28
C ASN A 237 -38.69 -14.76 0.78
N GLU A 238 -39.95 -14.74 1.20
CA GLU A 238 -40.61 -13.60 1.83
C GLU A 238 -39.98 -13.28 3.19
N GLY A 239 -39.69 -14.31 4.00
CA GLY A 239 -38.98 -14.15 5.27
C GLY A 239 -37.56 -13.62 5.11
N LEU A 240 -36.82 -14.13 4.11
CA LEU A 240 -35.50 -13.62 3.74
C LEU A 240 -35.56 -12.16 3.28
N ALA A 241 -36.55 -11.81 2.44
CA ALA A 241 -36.77 -10.46 1.96
C ALA A 241 -37.07 -9.47 3.10
N GLY A 242 -37.91 -9.88 4.06
CA GLY A 242 -38.23 -9.08 5.25
C GLY A 242 -37.02 -8.85 6.16
N ILE A 243 -36.27 -9.91 6.47
CA ILE A 243 -35.09 -9.84 7.35
C ILE A 243 -33.97 -9.02 6.70
N LEU A 244 -33.73 -9.20 5.41
CA LEU A 244 -32.69 -8.49 4.67
C LEU A 244 -33.14 -7.12 4.13
N LYS A 245 -34.42 -6.75 4.32
CA LYS A 245 -35.06 -5.53 3.79
C LYS A 245 -34.82 -5.34 2.28
N LEU A 246 -34.97 -6.41 1.51
CA LEU A 246 -34.78 -6.43 0.06
C LEU A 246 -36.06 -6.81 -0.68
N SER A 247 -36.13 -6.49 -1.97
CA SER A 247 -37.25 -6.93 -2.80
C SER A 247 -37.25 -8.47 -2.92
N ILE A 248 -38.44 -9.07 -2.89
CA ILE A 248 -38.62 -10.51 -3.11
C ILE A 248 -38.00 -10.93 -4.45
N ARG A 249 -38.04 -10.07 -5.47
CA ARG A 249 -37.43 -10.30 -6.78
C ARG A 249 -35.90 -10.45 -6.69
N THR A 250 -35.24 -9.62 -5.87
CA THR A 250 -33.80 -9.69 -5.62
C THR A 250 -33.43 -11.00 -4.94
N ILE A 251 -34.16 -11.36 -3.86
CA ILE A 251 -33.93 -12.61 -3.13
C ILE A 251 -34.14 -13.82 -4.04
N LYS A 252 -35.22 -13.87 -4.83
CA LYS A 252 -35.47 -14.97 -5.78
C LYS A 252 -34.34 -15.14 -6.79
N ARG A 253 -33.80 -14.03 -7.32
CA ARG A 253 -32.65 -14.06 -8.22
C ARG A 253 -31.42 -14.66 -7.52
N ASP A 254 -31.12 -14.20 -6.32
CA ASP A 254 -29.93 -14.62 -5.57
C ASP A 254 -30.02 -16.07 -5.10
N THR A 255 -31.19 -16.52 -4.63
CA THR A 255 -31.41 -17.92 -4.26
C THR A 255 -31.33 -18.83 -5.48
N LYS A 256 -31.79 -18.37 -6.66
CA LYS A 256 -31.62 -19.11 -7.91
C LYS A 256 -30.14 -19.28 -8.25
N THR A 257 -29.35 -18.20 -8.20
CA THR A 257 -27.89 -18.27 -8.41
C THR A 257 -27.20 -19.21 -7.42
N LEU A 258 -27.60 -19.21 -6.14
CA LEU A 258 -27.04 -20.13 -5.14
C LEU A 258 -27.44 -21.60 -5.36
N ILE A 259 -28.60 -21.85 -5.97
CA ILE A 259 -29.02 -23.19 -6.41
C ILE A 259 -28.20 -23.63 -7.61
N ASP A 260 -28.07 -22.75 -8.62
CA ASP A 260 -27.30 -23.02 -9.84
C ASP A 260 -25.81 -23.27 -9.51
N ASP A 261 -25.27 -22.56 -8.52
CA ASP A 261 -23.90 -22.75 -7.99
C ASP A 261 -23.75 -24.03 -7.12
N GLY A 262 -24.83 -24.77 -6.86
CA GLY A 262 -24.84 -25.96 -6.02
C GLY A 262 -24.48 -25.69 -4.56
N LYS A 263 -24.78 -24.48 -4.04
CA LYS A 263 -24.52 -24.10 -2.63
C LYS A 263 -25.73 -24.37 -1.75
N ILE A 264 -26.93 -24.23 -2.27
CA ILE A 264 -28.19 -24.52 -1.57
C ILE A 264 -29.16 -25.29 -2.48
N LYS A 265 -30.10 -26.02 -1.88
CA LYS A 265 -31.20 -26.72 -2.57
C LYS A 265 -32.48 -26.51 -1.76
N TYR A 266 -33.61 -26.31 -2.43
CA TYR A 266 -34.92 -26.29 -1.75
C TYR A 266 -35.63 -27.63 -1.98
N GLU A 267 -36.06 -28.28 -0.92
CA GLU A 267 -36.80 -29.56 -0.99
C GLU A 267 -38.19 -29.44 -0.37
N GLY A 268 -39.19 -30.01 -1.03
CA GLY A 268 -40.59 -29.98 -0.62
C GLY A 268 -41.46 -28.99 -1.41
N SER A 269 -42.72 -28.87 -1.01
CA SER A 269 -43.69 -27.99 -1.68
C SER A 269 -43.42 -26.51 -1.39
N SER A 270 -43.93 -25.61 -2.23
CA SER A 270 -43.74 -24.16 -2.07
C SER A 270 -44.20 -23.60 -0.71
N LYS A 271 -45.07 -24.32 0.02
CA LYS A 271 -45.61 -23.90 1.32
C LYS A 271 -45.07 -24.67 2.54
N LYS A 272 -44.43 -25.83 2.35
CA LYS A 272 -43.92 -26.69 3.45
C LYS A 272 -42.49 -27.20 3.24
N GLY A 273 -41.79 -26.68 2.24
CA GLY A 273 -40.42 -27.05 1.92
C GLY A 273 -39.39 -26.38 2.83
N TYR A 274 -38.15 -26.83 2.71
CA TYR A 274 -37.02 -26.32 3.48
C TYR A 274 -35.75 -26.30 2.64
N TRP A 275 -34.81 -25.45 3.04
CA TRP A 275 -33.52 -25.27 2.41
C TRP A 275 -32.47 -26.22 2.99
N ILE A 276 -31.68 -26.81 2.10
CA ILE A 276 -30.53 -27.66 2.38
C ILE A 276 -29.29 -26.97 1.85
N ILE A 277 -28.22 -26.93 2.65
CA ILE A 277 -26.93 -26.39 2.23
C ILE A 277 -26.10 -27.56 1.71
N GLN A 278 -25.59 -27.44 0.49
CA GLN A 278 -24.76 -28.45 -0.12
C GLN A 278 -23.29 -28.10 0.14
N ASN A 279 -22.64 -28.89 0.99
CA ASN A 279 -21.19 -28.89 1.08
C ASN A 279 -20.67 -29.82 -0.02
N LYS A 280 -19.83 -29.32 -0.94
CA LYS A 280 -19.05 -30.21 -1.82
C LYS A 280 -18.08 -31.02 -0.98
N ASN A 281 -18.56 -32.14 -0.43
CA ASN A 281 -17.72 -33.29 -0.14
C ASN A 281 -17.70 -34.10 -1.42
N ASN A 282 -16.60 -34.01 -2.18
CA ASN A 282 -16.24 -35.04 -3.14
C ASN A 282 -16.23 -36.38 -2.38
N LYS A 283 -17.16 -37.26 -2.72
CA LYS A 283 -17.04 -38.69 -2.44
C LYS A 283 -16.91 -39.41 -3.78
N LYS A 284 -15.78 -40.10 -3.88
CA LYS A 284 -15.31 -41.03 -4.92
C LYS A 284 -14.84 -40.40 -6.21
#